data_AF-A0A6M8I247-F1
#
_entry.id   AF-A0A6M8I247-F1
#
_cell.length_a   1.000
_cell.length_b   1.000
_cell.length_c   1.000
_cell.angle_alpha   90.00
_cell.angle_beta   90.00
_cell.angle_gamma   90.00
#
_symmetry.space_group_name_H-M   'P 1'
#
loop_
_entity.id
_entity.type
_entity.pdbx_description
1 polymer ?
#
loop_
_entity_poly.entity_id
_entity_poly.type
_entity_poly.pdbx_seq_one_letter_code
_entity_poly.pdbx_strand_id
1 'polypeptide(L)' 'MREQHKTVLVNFRVTEKLAIALASAAIERGITQKVILARALKASGLDVPPEDLQDRSPRRRGK' A
#
# COMPACT_ATOMS: atom_id res chain seq x y z
N MET A 1 -20.83 17.24 2.39
CA MET A 1 -21.02 15.82 1.99
C MET A 1 -19.67 15.14 2.07
N ARG A 2 -19.52 13.99 2.76
CA ARG A 2 -18.32 13.17 2.59
C ARG A 2 -18.46 12.48 1.24
N GLU A 3 -17.60 12.79 0.27
CA GLU A 3 -17.46 11.93 -0.91
C GLU A 3 -17.20 10.51 -0.40
N GLN A 4 -18.01 9.55 -0.84
CA GLN A 4 -17.71 8.16 -0.59
C GLN A 4 -16.55 7.80 -1.52
N HIS A 5 -15.33 7.70 -0.98
CA HIS A 5 -14.18 7.23 -1.73
C HIS A 5 -14.42 5.76 -2.10
N LYS A 6 -14.78 5.51 -3.35
CA LYS A 6 -14.93 4.16 -3.89
C LYS A 6 -13.53 3.56 -4.02
N THR A 7 -13.27 2.47 -3.31
CA THR A 7 -12.02 1.72 -3.43
C THR A 7 -12.11 0.72 -4.58
N VAL A 8 -11.07 0.66 -5.41
CA VAL A 8 -10.91 -0.33 -6.49
C VAL A 8 -9.61 -1.11 -6.32
N LEU A 9 -9.56 -2.35 -6.82
CA LEU A 9 -8.36 -3.17 -6.81
C LEU A 9 -7.56 -2.98 -8.10
N VAL A 10 -6.25 -2.78 -7.94
CA VAL A 10 -5.29 -2.74 -9.07
C VAL A 10 -4.44 -4.00 -9.00
N ASN A 11 -4.54 -4.85 -10.02
CA ASN A 11 -3.78 -6.09 -10.13
C ASN A 11 -2.70 -5.92 -11.19
N PHE A 12 -1.45 -6.25 -10.86
CA PHE A 12 -0.34 -6.27 -11.81
C PHE A 12 0.61 -7.42 -11.47
N ARG A 13 1.27 -7.96 -12.50
CA ARG A 13 2.25 -9.04 -12.34
C ARG A 13 3.63 -8.44 -12.15
N VAL A 14 4.39 -9.05 -11.24
CA VAL A 14 5.80 -8.76 -10.99
C VAL A 14 6.57 -10.06 -10.90
N THR A 15 7.90 -9.98 -10.96
CA THR A 15 8.75 -11.12 -10.67
C THR A 15 8.60 -11.53 -9.19
N GLU A 16 8.76 -12.82 -8.90
CA GLU A 16 8.74 -13.34 -7.53
C GLU A 16 9.78 -12.64 -6.64
N LYS A 17 10.98 -12.40 -7.20
CA LYS A 17 12.05 -11.66 -6.51
C LYS A 17 11.58 -10.28 -6.02
N LEU A 18 10.85 -9.54 -6.85
CA LEU A 18 10.33 -8.22 -6.46
C LEU A 18 9.21 -8.36 -5.42
N ALA A 19 8.31 -9.35 -5.57
CA ALA A 19 7.26 -9.61 -4.60
C ALA A 19 7.82 -9.93 -3.20
N ILE A 20 8.85 -10.77 -3.11
CA ILE A 20 9.55 -11.09 -1.86
C ILE A 20 10.20 -9.83 -1.29
N ALA A 21 10.90 -9.05 -2.10
CA ALA A 21 11.56 -7.82 -1.64
C ALA A 21 10.54 -6.80 -1.08
N LEU A 22 9.39 -6.63 -1.74
CA LEU A 22 8.30 -5.77 -1.26
C LEU A 22 7.73 -6.28 0.07
N ALA A 23 7.51 -7.58 0.22
CA ALA A 23 7.03 -8.18 1.46
C ALA A 23 8.00 -7.96 2.62
N SER A 24 9.29 -8.21 2.41
CA SER A 24 10.32 -8.00 3.44
C SER A 24 10.41 -6.53 3.85
N ALA A 25 10.43 -5.61 2.88
CA ALA A 25 10.47 -4.17 3.17
C ALA A 25 9.21 -3.68 3.90
N ALA A 26 8.05 -4.27 3.61
CA ALA A 26 6.80 -3.96 4.30
C ALA A 26 6.85 -4.39 5.78
N ILE A 27 7.35 -5.60 6.04
CA ILE A 27 7.53 -6.14 7.40
C ILE A 27 8.52 -5.29 8.20
N GLU A 28 9.70 -5.02 7.64
CA GLU A 28 10.76 -4.23 8.28
C GLU A 28 10.27 -2.84 8.69
N ARG A 29 9.45 -2.21 7.85
CA ARG A 29 8.92 -0.86 8.06
C ARG A 29 7.60 -0.83 8.84
N GLY A 30 7.05 -2.00 9.19
CA GLY A 30 5.75 -2.11 9.86
C GLY A 30 4.59 -1.48 9.08
N ILE A 31 4.59 -1.58 7.74
CA ILE A 31 3.54 -1.05 6.85
C ILE A 31 3.11 -2.12 5.83
N THR A 32 2.10 -1.84 5.03
CA THR A 32 1.69 -2.74 3.93
C THR A 32 2.52 -2.53 2.66
N GLN A 33 2.59 -3.56 1.81
CA GLN A 33 3.14 -3.44 0.45
C GLN A 33 2.43 -2.35 -0.38
N LYS A 34 1.11 -2.19 -0.18
CA LYS A 34 0.33 -1.10 -0.80
C LYS A 34 0.91 0.26 -0.47
N VAL A 35 1.22 0.54 0.80
CA VAL A 35 1.75 1.84 1.23
C VAL A 35 3.13 2.11 0.63
N ILE A 36 3.97 1.07 0.47
CA ILE A 36 5.25 1.21 -0.23
C ILE A 36 5.03 1.67 -1.67
N LEU A 37 4.13 0.99 -2.39
CA LEU A 37 3.82 1.32 -3.79
C LEU A 37 3.19 2.71 -3.91
N ALA A 38 2.22 3.05 -3.06
CA ALA A 38 1.58 4.36 -3.05
C ALA A 38 2.58 5.50 -2.80
N ARG A 39 3.54 5.30 -1.88
CA ARG A 39 4.62 6.26 -1.64
C ARG A 39 5.56 6.38 -2.83
N ALA A 40 5.88 5.27 -3.50
CA ALA A 40 6.71 5.30 -4.70
C ALA A 40 6.01 6.04 -5.86
N LEU A 41 4.71 5.80 -6.06
CA LEU A 41 3.90 6.50 -7.06
C LEU A 41 3.85 8.01 -6.77
N LYS A 42 3.66 8.40 -5.51
CA LYS A 42 3.73 9.80 -5.11
C LYS A 42 5.10 10.41 -5.37
N ALA A 43 6.18 9.69 -5.06
CA ALA A 43 7.54 10.12 -5.34
C ALA A 43 7.82 10.27 -6.85
N SER A 44 7.12 9.51 -7.71
CA SER A 44 7.14 9.69 -9.17
C SER A 44 6.26 10.84 -9.68
N GLY A 45 5.61 11.59 -8.80
CA GLY A 45 4.77 12.75 -9.15
C GLY A 45 3.29 12.43 -9.39
N LEU A 46 2.83 11.20 -9.12
CA LEU A 46 1.41 10.88 -9.19
C LEU A 46 0.68 11.51 -8.00
N ASP A 47 -0.50 12.07 -8.25
CA ASP A 47 -1.38 12.52 -7.17
C ASP A 47 -1.99 11.31 -6.46
N VAL A 48 -1.51 11.05 -5.25
CA VAL A 48 -1.93 9.93 -4.43
C VAL A 48 -2.68 10.46 -3.21
N PRO A 49 -3.97 10.09 -3.05
CA PRO A 49 -4.76 10.51 -1.92
C PRO A 49 -4.12 10.15 -0.57
N PRO A 50 -4.26 10.99 0.47
CA PRO A 50 -3.69 10.72 1.78
C PRO A 50 -4.13 9.37 2.39
N GLU A 51 -5.34 8.89 2.11
CA GLU A 51 -5.82 7.60 2.60
C GLU A 51 -4.99 6.39 2.11
N ASP A 52 -4.35 6.50 0.95
CA ASP A 52 -3.54 5.42 0.36
C ASP A 52 -2.09 5.45 0.86
N LEU A 53 -1.66 6.57 1.46
CA LEU A 53 -0.34 6.74 2.07
C LEU A 53 -0.31 6.30 3.55
N GLN A 54 -1.49 6.19 4.16
CA GLN A 54 -1.66 5.79 5.56
C GLN A 54 -1.59 4.27 5.69
N ASP A 55 -0.87 3.81 6.72
CA ASP A 55 -1.00 2.42 7.13
C ASP A 55 -2.32 2.21 7.86
N ARG A 56 -3.22 1.45 7.23
CA ARG A 56 -4.50 1.01 7.81
C ARG A 56 -4.52 -0.50 8.01
N SER A 57 -3.35 -1.13 8.14
CA SER A 57 -3.25 -2.55 8.48
C SER A 57 -4.24 -2.84 9.61
N PRO A 58 -5.22 -3.73 9.39
CA PRO A 58 -6.17 -4.08 10.43
C PRO A 58 -5.36 -4.52 11.65
N ARG A 59 -5.55 -3.85 12.80
CA ARG A 59 -5.05 -4.36 14.08
C ARG A 59 -5.61 -5.77 14.20
N ARG A 60 -4.74 -6.79 14.17
CA ARG A 60 -5.13 -8.21 14.27
C ARG A 60 -6.24 -8.34 15.32
N ARG A 61 -7.44 -8.72 14.88
CA ARG A 61 -8.51 -9.14 15.79
C ARG A 61 -8.11 -10.52 16.30
N GLY A 62 -7.68 -10.60 17.54
CA GLY A 62 -7.49 -11.87 18.25
C GLY A 62 -6.05 -12.36 18.28
N LYS A 63 -5.64 -12.71 19.50
CA LYS A 63 -4.58 -13.67 19.82
C LYS A 63 -4.90 -15.02 19.19
#